data_AF-A0A9Y2G577-F1
#
_entry.id   AF-A0A9Y2G577-F1
#
_cell.length_a   1.000
_cell.length_b   1.000
_cell.length_c   1.000
_cell.angle_alpha   90.00
_cell.angle_beta   90.00
_cell.angle_gamma   90.00
#
_symmetry.space_group_name_H-M   'P 1'
#
loop_
_entity.id
_entity.type
_entity.pdbx_description
1 polymer ?
#
loop_
_entity_poly.entity_id
_entity_poly.type
_entity_poly.pdbx_seq_one_letter_code
_entity_poly.pdbx_strand_id
1 'polypeptide(L)'
;MTDERHTSEESNESEQESNLATPAESDAERREPYVSHRNDVGGQDPGDAHREGAIDEEPGYTPYVERRRRWSPLRLALLMLGAVIILAVVYLLVFADSEPEGPTVESRLQSQQQVIDQLRVRIEELQSGQDERRNRAEGTSNRLGEITSRLDDLEARRQDSPLQALPERVQALSDRVDQLSSSVDVRFSTAQEKEQSLEASIEEVRKLRASQKTAAQQSQPSRQRQTRRAPEPPSPPSPPFSVSGVELRGGQSYLAVASGNAGRLSDLRLVGEGQNIGSWHLSSIDGHSAAFTIDGQTVVVPVH
;
A
#
# COMPACT_ATOMS: atom_id res chain seq x y z
N MET A 1 16.24 -11.26 31.67
CA MET A 1 15.58 -12.57 31.57
C MET A 1 14.49 -12.45 30.51
N THR A 2 14.82 -12.72 29.23
CA THR A 2 14.72 -14.06 28.57
C THR A 2 13.26 -14.37 28.25
N ASP A 3 12.85 -14.82 27.06
CA ASP A 3 13.51 -15.10 25.78
C ASP A 3 12.40 -15.48 24.78
N GLU A 4 12.66 -15.26 23.48
CA GLU A 4 12.34 -16.14 22.33
C GLU A 4 10.90 -16.67 22.08
N ARG A 5 10.44 -16.97 20.85
CA ARG A 5 11.09 -17.21 19.55
C ARG A 5 10.06 -17.18 18.42
N HIS A 6 10.60 -16.95 17.23
CA HIS A 6 10.09 -17.23 15.89
C HIS A 6 9.29 -18.54 15.73
N THR A 7 8.32 -18.53 14.80
CA THR A 7 8.29 -19.53 13.71
C THR A 7 7.90 -18.83 12.41
N SER A 8 8.85 -18.84 11.47
CA SER A 8 8.62 -18.67 10.05
C SER A 8 8.21 -20.03 9.47
N GLU A 9 7.23 -20.07 8.57
CA GLU A 9 7.15 -21.15 7.58
C GLU A 9 7.08 -20.51 6.19
N GLU A 10 8.08 -20.87 5.40
CA GLU A 10 8.34 -20.50 4.03
C GLU A 10 7.94 -21.68 3.14
N SER A 11 7.53 -21.35 1.91
CA SER A 11 7.78 -22.09 0.65
C SER A 11 7.41 -23.59 0.56
N ASN A 12 6.38 -23.88 -0.25
CA ASN A 12 6.58 -24.66 -1.49
C ASN A 12 5.30 -24.68 -2.35
N GLU A 13 5.39 -24.17 -3.58
CA GLU A 13 5.11 -24.92 -4.82
C GLU A 13 5.03 -23.95 -6.00
N SER A 14 6.11 -23.95 -6.77
CA SER A 14 6.18 -23.39 -8.10
C SER A 14 5.91 -24.50 -9.13
N GLU A 15 5.40 -24.08 -10.29
CA GLU A 15 5.47 -24.74 -11.61
C GLU A 15 4.41 -25.81 -11.96
N GLN A 16 3.45 -25.43 -12.82
CA GLN A 16 3.35 -26.09 -14.14
C GLN A 16 2.62 -25.24 -15.20
N GLU A 17 3.41 -24.82 -16.20
CA GLU A 17 3.15 -24.71 -17.66
C GLU A 17 1.71 -24.41 -18.15
N SER A 18 1.40 -23.24 -18.73
CA SER A 18 1.69 -22.87 -20.13
C SER A 18 1.39 -23.98 -21.13
N ASN A 19 0.26 -23.89 -21.88
CA ASN A 19 0.24 -24.10 -23.34
C ASN A 19 -1.16 -24.01 -24.01
N LEU A 20 -1.12 -23.60 -25.28
CA LEU A 20 -2.13 -23.65 -26.37
C LEU A 20 -3.23 -22.56 -26.37
N ALA A 21 -3.14 -21.49 -27.16
CA ALA A 21 -3.03 -21.35 -28.64
C ALA A 21 -4.30 -21.72 -29.41
N THR A 22 -4.97 -20.67 -29.90
CA THR A 22 -5.98 -20.65 -30.98
C THR A 22 -5.44 -21.29 -32.27
N PRO A 23 -6.33 -21.85 -33.10
CA PRO A 23 -6.29 -21.50 -34.52
C PRO A 23 -7.67 -21.15 -35.12
N ALA A 24 -7.60 -20.25 -36.10
CA ALA A 24 -8.68 -19.83 -36.99
C ALA A 24 -8.76 -20.72 -38.25
N GLU A 25 -9.73 -20.38 -39.13
CA GLU A 25 -10.05 -20.94 -40.46
C GLU A 25 -10.94 -22.20 -40.50
N SER A 26 -11.84 -22.40 -41.47
CA SER A 26 -12.48 -21.58 -42.51
C SER A 26 -13.59 -22.43 -43.16
N ASP A 27 -14.60 -21.76 -43.72
CA ASP A 27 -15.50 -22.12 -44.83
C ASP A 27 -15.71 -23.60 -45.26
N ALA A 28 -16.98 -24.05 -45.20
CA ALA A 28 -17.56 -24.96 -46.21
C ALA A 28 -19.09 -25.00 -46.11
N GLU A 29 -19.74 -24.38 -47.09
CA GLU A 29 -20.96 -24.81 -47.80
C GLU A 29 -21.91 -25.83 -47.13
N ARG A 30 -23.17 -25.43 -46.90
CA ARG A 30 -24.29 -26.16 -47.53
C ARG A 30 -25.60 -25.38 -47.58
N ARG A 31 -26.06 -25.22 -48.82
CA ARG A 31 -27.36 -24.70 -49.24
C ARG A 31 -28.49 -25.69 -48.92
N GLU A 32 -29.64 -25.09 -48.60
CA GLU A 32 -31.03 -25.59 -48.61
C GLU A 32 -31.36 -26.58 -49.75
N PRO A 33 -32.46 -27.34 -49.61
CA PRO A 33 -33.53 -27.09 -50.58
C PRO A 33 -34.96 -27.10 -50.01
N TYR A 34 -35.65 -25.99 -50.33
CA TYR A 34 -36.99 -25.88 -50.89
C TYR A 34 -37.91 -27.11 -50.90
N VAL A 35 -39.05 -26.94 -50.24
CA VAL A 35 -40.30 -27.67 -50.43
C VAL A 35 -40.98 -27.20 -51.71
N SER A 36 -41.37 -28.13 -52.59
CA SER A 36 -42.47 -27.87 -53.54
C SER A 36 -43.15 -29.15 -54.04
N HIS A 37 -44.49 -29.12 -53.94
CA HIS A 37 -45.51 -29.66 -54.85
C HIS A 37 -45.47 -31.16 -55.25
N ARG A 38 -46.60 -31.87 -55.11
CA ARG A 38 -47.71 -31.89 -56.09
C ARG A 38 -48.66 -33.08 -55.84
N ASN A 39 -49.97 -32.81 -55.92
CA ASN A 39 -51.02 -33.82 -56.12
C ASN A 39 -50.94 -34.36 -57.56
N ASP A 40 -51.13 -35.67 -57.79
CA ASP A 40 -51.97 -36.11 -58.90
C ASP A 40 -52.48 -37.57 -58.76
N VAL A 41 -53.62 -37.76 -59.39
CA VAL A 41 -54.54 -38.87 -59.51
C VAL A 41 -54.07 -39.87 -60.58
N GLY A 42 -54.47 -41.14 -60.43
CA GLY A 42 -54.92 -41.93 -61.57
C GLY A 42 -54.23 -43.28 -61.82
N GLY A 43 -55.05 -44.33 -61.82
CA GLY A 43 -55.14 -45.19 -63.00
C GLY A 43 -54.51 -46.58 -62.96
N GLN A 44 -55.40 -47.57 -63.15
CA GLN A 44 -55.22 -48.81 -63.92
C GLN A 44 -54.43 -50.00 -63.33
N ASP A 45 -55.21 -51.00 -62.92
CA ASP A 45 -55.06 -52.45 -63.20
C ASP A 45 -54.95 -52.68 -64.74
N PRO A 46 -54.28 -53.73 -65.30
CA PRO A 46 -54.78 -55.12 -65.23
C PRO A 46 -53.71 -56.25 -65.32
N GLY A 47 -54.13 -57.49 -65.07
CA GLY A 47 -53.76 -58.59 -65.99
C GLY A 47 -53.36 -59.94 -65.40
N ASP A 48 -54.27 -60.90 -65.61
CA ASP A 48 -54.06 -62.29 -66.07
C ASP A 48 -53.42 -63.32 -65.11
N ALA A 49 -54.18 -64.29 -64.58
CA ALA A 49 -54.83 -65.47 -65.20
C ALA A 49 -53.91 -66.71 -65.22
N HIS A 50 -54.41 -67.83 -64.69
CA HIS A 50 -54.44 -69.17 -65.31
C HIS A 50 -54.78 -70.26 -64.28
N ARG A 51 -55.71 -71.17 -64.65
CA ARG A 51 -55.67 -72.65 -64.54
C ARG A 51 -57.11 -73.19 -64.42
N GLU A 52 -57.76 -73.54 -65.53
CA GLU A 52 -57.82 -74.86 -66.20
C GLU A 52 -58.64 -75.94 -65.48
N GLY A 53 -59.54 -76.60 -66.24
CA GLY A 53 -60.17 -77.88 -65.92
C GLY A 53 -61.70 -77.84 -66.05
N ALA A 54 -62.34 -77.98 -67.23
CA ALA A 54 -62.47 -79.19 -68.07
C ALA A 54 -63.83 -79.92 -67.88
N ILE A 55 -64.67 -79.78 -68.93
CA ILE A 55 -65.42 -80.82 -69.65
C ILE A 55 -66.83 -81.27 -69.15
N ASP A 56 -67.78 -81.04 -70.08
CA ASP A 56 -69.00 -81.76 -70.49
C ASP A 56 -70.37 -81.69 -69.77
N GLU A 57 -71.36 -81.61 -70.68
CA GLU A 57 -72.80 -81.88 -70.61
C GLU A 57 -73.77 -80.68 -70.42
N GLU A 58 -74.14 -80.07 -71.56
CA GLU A 58 -75.49 -79.53 -71.80
C GLU A 58 -76.46 -80.72 -72.02
N PRO A 59 -77.75 -80.65 -71.61
CA PRO A 59 -78.68 -79.72 -72.26
C PRO A 59 -79.75 -79.11 -71.33
N GLY A 60 -80.15 -77.87 -71.61
CA GLY A 60 -81.34 -77.30 -70.95
C GLY A 60 -81.50 -75.79 -71.09
N TYR A 61 -81.56 -75.30 -72.34
CA TYR A 61 -81.91 -73.90 -72.61
C TYR A 61 -83.31 -73.57 -72.08
N THR A 62 -83.39 -72.87 -70.95
CA THR A 62 -84.57 -72.13 -70.51
C THR A 62 -84.23 -70.64 -70.58
N PRO A 63 -85.00 -69.79 -71.29
CA PRO A 63 -84.68 -68.38 -71.35
C PRO A 63 -84.90 -67.75 -69.96
N TYR A 64 -83.82 -67.30 -69.32
CA TYR A 64 -83.87 -66.50 -68.11
C TYR A 64 -84.42 -65.12 -68.49
N VAL A 65 -85.70 -64.89 -68.23
CA VAL A 65 -86.27 -63.54 -68.22
C VAL A 65 -85.56 -62.75 -67.13
N GLU A 66 -84.60 -61.92 -67.53
CA GLU A 66 -83.89 -61.01 -66.65
C GLU A 66 -84.87 -59.92 -66.19
N ARG A 67 -85.66 -60.28 -65.18
CA ARG A 67 -86.58 -59.41 -64.49
C ARG A 67 -85.71 -58.43 -63.72
N ARG A 68 -85.31 -57.32 -64.35
CA ARG A 68 -84.70 -56.15 -63.69
C ARG A 68 -85.56 -55.84 -62.47
N ARG A 69 -85.13 -56.34 -61.32
CA ARG A 69 -85.80 -56.18 -60.04
C ARG A 69 -85.52 -54.74 -59.66
N ARG A 70 -86.32 -53.82 -60.21
CA ARG A 70 -86.34 -52.41 -59.83
C ARG A 70 -86.70 -52.43 -58.35
N TRP A 71 -85.69 -52.33 -57.48
CA TRP A 71 -85.89 -52.22 -56.05
C TRP A 71 -86.77 -50.99 -55.84
N SER A 72 -87.87 -51.13 -55.08
CA SER A 72 -88.69 -49.96 -54.78
C SER A 72 -87.81 -48.92 -54.07
N PRO A 73 -87.97 -47.62 -54.35
CA PRO A 73 -87.13 -46.58 -53.73
C PRO A 73 -87.20 -46.65 -52.20
N LEU A 74 -88.32 -47.13 -51.65
CA LEU A 74 -88.50 -47.42 -50.24
C LEU A 74 -87.53 -48.47 -49.69
N ARG A 75 -87.25 -49.54 -50.45
CA ARG A 75 -86.30 -50.59 -50.03
C ARG A 75 -84.86 -50.08 -50.07
N LEU A 76 -84.50 -49.25 -51.04
CA LEU A 76 -83.20 -48.59 -51.07
C LEU A 76 -83.04 -47.60 -49.90
N ALA A 77 -84.09 -46.81 -49.60
CA ALA A 77 -84.07 -45.91 -48.45
C ALA A 77 -83.93 -46.65 -47.12
N LEU A 78 -84.63 -47.79 -46.95
CA LEU A 78 -84.50 -48.62 -45.75
C LEU A 78 -83.12 -49.27 -45.63
N LEU A 79 -82.52 -49.70 -46.75
CA LEU A 79 -81.16 -50.23 -46.75
C LEU A 79 -80.11 -49.16 -46.43
N MET A 80 -80.27 -47.95 -46.95
CA MET A 80 -79.39 -46.82 -46.63
C MET A 80 -79.52 -46.41 -45.17
N LEU A 81 -80.73 -46.36 -44.63
CA LEU A 81 -80.96 -46.09 -43.21
C LEU A 81 -80.34 -47.19 -42.34
N GLY A 82 -80.53 -48.46 -42.70
CA GLY A 82 -79.90 -49.59 -42.03
C GLY A 82 -78.38 -49.50 -42.08
N ALA A 83 -77.81 -49.15 -43.24
CA ALA A 83 -76.37 -48.97 -43.40
C ALA A 83 -75.85 -47.81 -42.54
N VAL A 84 -76.55 -46.68 -42.47
CA VAL A 84 -76.18 -45.54 -41.60
C VAL A 84 -76.26 -45.91 -40.13
N ILE A 85 -77.30 -46.64 -39.71
CA ILE A 85 -77.41 -47.13 -38.34
C ILE A 85 -76.28 -48.10 -38.01
N ILE A 86 -75.96 -49.02 -38.92
CA ILE A 86 -74.82 -49.94 -38.75
C ILE A 86 -73.52 -49.15 -38.67
N LEU A 87 -73.32 -48.14 -39.51
CA LEU A 87 -72.13 -47.28 -39.48
C LEU A 87 -72.05 -46.48 -38.18
N ALA A 88 -73.18 -45.99 -37.66
CA ALA A 88 -73.27 -45.31 -36.38
C ALA A 88 -73.00 -46.24 -35.19
N VAL A 89 -73.45 -47.50 -35.26
CA VAL A 89 -73.17 -48.53 -34.25
C VAL A 89 -71.72 -48.98 -34.32
N VAL A 90 -71.15 -49.17 -35.51
CA VAL A 90 -69.72 -49.48 -35.69
C VAL A 90 -68.87 -48.31 -35.20
N TYR A 91 -69.27 -47.08 -35.52
CA TYR A 91 -68.64 -45.88 -34.98
C TYR A 91 -68.73 -45.86 -33.46
N LEU A 92 -69.90 -46.12 -32.87
CA LEU A 92 -70.06 -46.26 -31.42
C LEU A 92 -69.22 -47.40 -30.85
N LEU A 93 -69.12 -48.56 -31.47
CA LEU A 93 -68.32 -49.68 -30.95
C LEU A 93 -66.81 -49.43 -31.05
N VAL A 94 -66.36 -48.71 -32.09
CA VAL A 94 -64.94 -48.36 -32.29
C VAL A 94 -64.54 -47.14 -31.46
N PHE A 95 -65.44 -46.17 -31.27
CA PHE A 95 -65.15 -44.91 -30.55
C PHE A 95 -65.73 -44.83 -29.13
N ALA A 96 -66.63 -45.71 -28.70
CA ALA A 96 -67.12 -45.73 -27.30
C ALA A 96 -66.10 -46.29 -26.33
N ASP A 97 -65.20 -47.15 -26.82
CA ASP A 97 -64.16 -47.79 -25.99
C ASP A 97 -62.78 -47.12 -26.16
N SER A 98 -62.68 -46.12 -27.06
CA SER A 98 -61.50 -45.27 -27.13
C SER A 98 -61.56 -44.22 -26.02
N GLU A 99 -61.21 -44.62 -24.79
CA GLU A 99 -60.76 -43.66 -23.78
C GLU A 99 -59.54 -42.92 -24.37
N PRO A 100 -59.51 -41.58 -24.35
CA PRO A 100 -58.34 -40.86 -24.83
C PRO A 100 -57.16 -41.16 -23.91
N GLU A 101 -56.36 -42.17 -24.24
CA GLU A 101 -55.12 -42.58 -23.53
C GLU A 101 -53.97 -41.56 -23.69
N GLY A 102 -54.29 -40.26 -23.72
CA GLY A 102 -53.32 -39.18 -23.78
C GLY A 102 -53.56 -38.19 -22.64
N PRO A 103 -52.51 -37.50 -22.16
CA PRO A 103 -52.69 -36.41 -21.21
C PRO A 103 -53.66 -35.39 -21.82
N THR A 104 -54.79 -35.18 -21.14
CA THR A 104 -55.85 -34.26 -21.57
C THR A 104 -55.28 -32.86 -21.76
N VAL A 105 -55.91 -32.05 -22.62
CA VAL A 105 -55.50 -30.65 -22.86
C VAL A 105 -55.39 -29.87 -21.54
N GLU A 106 -56.25 -30.17 -20.57
CA GLU A 106 -56.21 -29.58 -19.23
C GLU A 106 -54.92 -29.90 -18.47
N SER A 107 -54.48 -31.16 -18.48
CA SER A 107 -53.22 -31.56 -17.82
C SER A 107 -52.00 -30.89 -18.46
N ARG A 108 -52.00 -30.71 -19.79
CA ARG A 108 -50.94 -30.01 -20.52
C ARG A 108 -50.95 -28.51 -20.21
N LEU A 109 -52.14 -27.90 -20.12
CA LEU A 109 -52.31 -26.50 -19.75
C LEU A 109 -51.83 -26.25 -18.31
N GLN A 110 -52.17 -27.14 -17.38
CA GLN A 110 -51.68 -27.08 -16.00
C GLN A 110 -50.17 -27.25 -15.92
N SER A 111 -49.60 -28.21 -16.65
CA SER A 111 -48.15 -28.40 -16.72
C SER A 111 -47.43 -27.18 -17.31
N GLN A 112 -47.96 -26.59 -18.39
CA GLN A 112 -47.40 -25.36 -18.95
C GLN A 112 -47.51 -24.18 -17.97
N GLN A 113 -48.64 -24.03 -17.27
CA GLN A 113 -48.79 -22.98 -16.27
C GLN A 113 -47.79 -23.14 -15.13
N GLN A 114 -47.56 -24.37 -14.65
CA GLN A 114 -46.57 -24.66 -13.63
C GLN A 114 -45.14 -24.32 -14.09
N VAL A 115 -44.80 -24.60 -15.35
CA VAL A 115 -43.51 -24.21 -15.94
C VAL A 115 -43.40 -22.69 -16.05
N ILE A 116 -44.46 -21.99 -16.44
CA ILE A 116 -44.49 -20.52 -16.50
C ILE A 116 -44.27 -19.91 -15.11
N ASP A 117 -44.93 -20.44 -14.08
CA ASP A 117 -44.78 -19.98 -12.70
C ASP A 117 -43.36 -20.26 -12.18
N GLN A 118 -42.81 -21.43 -12.49
CA GLN A 118 -41.43 -21.79 -12.14
C GLN A 118 -40.42 -20.88 -12.83
N LEU A 119 -40.62 -20.57 -14.12
CA LEU A 119 -39.77 -19.63 -14.86
C LEU A 119 -39.87 -18.23 -14.28
N ARG A 120 -41.07 -17.77 -13.87
CA ARG A 120 -41.26 -16.48 -13.23
C ARG A 120 -40.46 -16.37 -11.94
N VAL A 121 -40.58 -17.36 -11.04
CA VAL A 121 -39.81 -17.39 -9.78
C VAL A 121 -38.30 -17.40 -10.06
N ARG A 122 -37.85 -18.17 -11.05
CA ARG A 122 -36.42 -18.25 -11.39
C ARG A 122 -35.88 -16.95 -11.99
N ILE A 123 -36.69 -16.23 -12.76
CA ILE A 123 -36.35 -14.90 -13.25
C ILE A 123 -36.24 -13.92 -12.08
N GLU A 124 -37.17 -13.94 -11.13
CA GLU A 124 -37.13 -13.09 -9.93
C GLU A 124 -35.88 -13.39 -9.06
N GLU A 125 -35.52 -14.66 -8.90
CA GLU A 125 -34.32 -15.08 -8.18
C GLU A 125 -33.03 -14.62 -8.90
N LEU A 126 -32.97 -14.76 -10.22
CA LEU A 126 -31.85 -14.27 -11.03
C LEU A 126 -31.71 -12.74 -10.96
N GLN A 127 -32.85 -12.02 -11.00
CA GLN A 127 -32.89 -10.57 -10.86
C GLN A 127 -32.40 -10.14 -9.48
N SER A 128 -32.90 -10.76 -8.40
CA SER A 128 -32.46 -10.48 -7.04
C SER A 128 -30.97 -10.76 -6.85
N GLY A 129 -30.47 -11.89 -7.37
CA GLY A 129 -29.04 -12.21 -7.34
C GLY A 129 -28.18 -11.28 -8.22
N GLN A 130 -28.75 -10.68 -9.26
CA GLN A 130 -28.07 -9.64 -10.05
C GLN A 130 -28.00 -8.32 -9.28
N ASP A 131 -29.08 -7.91 -8.62
CA ASP A 131 -29.13 -6.70 -7.81
C ASP A 131 -28.17 -6.77 -6.62
N GLU A 132 -28.08 -7.93 -5.95
CA GLU A 132 -27.13 -8.11 -4.86
C GLU A 132 -25.67 -8.01 -5.35
N ARG A 133 -25.37 -8.60 -6.51
CA ARG A 133 -24.05 -8.49 -7.14
C ARG A 133 -23.72 -7.06 -7.54
N ARG A 134 -24.70 -6.33 -8.09
CA ARG A 134 -24.56 -4.91 -8.43
C ARG A 134 -24.30 -4.07 -7.18
N ASN A 135 -25.08 -4.25 -6.12
CA ASN A 135 -24.91 -3.53 -4.86
C ASN A 135 -23.53 -3.83 -4.24
N ARG A 136 -23.07 -5.08 -4.31
CA ARG A 136 -21.73 -5.47 -3.86
C ARG A 136 -20.65 -4.80 -4.71
N ALA A 137 -20.80 -4.76 -6.03
CA ALA A 137 -19.87 -4.09 -6.95
C ALA A 137 -19.78 -2.58 -6.69
N GLU A 138 -20.93 -1.91 -6.52
CA GLU A 138 -21.00 -0.49 -6.15
C GLU A 138 -20.34 -0.24 -4.79
N GLY A 139 -20.59 -1.10 -3.80
CA GLY A 139 -19.92 -1.05 -2.50
C GLY A 139 -18.40 -1.21 -2.59
N THR A 140 -17.90 -2.13 -3.41
CA THR A 140 -16.46 -2.29 -3.66
C THR A 140 -15.86 -1.09 -4.39
N SER A 141 -16.58 -0.54 -5.37
CA SER A 141 -16.15 0.66 -6.12
C SER A 141 -16.01 1.87 -5.20
N ASN A 142 -16.99 2.07 -4.30
CA ASN A 142 -16.95 3.15 -3.33
C ASN A 142 -15.75 3.00 -2.36
N ARG A 143 -15.50 1.78 -1.87
CA ARG A 143 -14.33 1.50 -1.01
C ARG A 143 -13.01 1.73 -1.74
N LEU A 144 -12.91 1.34 -3.00
CA LEU A 144 -11.72 1.61 -3.82
C LEU A 144 -11.53 3.12 -4.02
N GLY A 145 -12.60 3.86 -4.31
CA GLY A 145 -12.54 5.33 -4.40
C GLY A 145 -12.06 5.98 -3.11
N GLU A 146 -12.53 5.51 -1.95
CA GLU A 146 -12.07 6.00 -0.65
C GLU A 146 -10.59 5.65 -0.37
N ILE A 147 -10.15 4.43 -0.71
CA ILE A 147 -8.74 4.04 -0.59
C ILE A 147 -7.85 4.91 -1.47
N THR A 148 -8.25 5.15 -2.73
CA THR A 148 -7.52 6.04 -3.64
C THR A 148 -7.43 7.45 -3.09
N SER A 149 -8.54 8.03 -2.60
CA SER A 149 -8.52 9.37 -2.02
C SER A 149 -7.63 9.46 -0.77
N ARG A 150 -7.63 8.44 0.08
CA ARG A 150 -6.72 8.37 1.24
C ARG A 150 -5.27 8.24 0.82
N LEU A 151 -4.98 7.49 -0.25
CA LEU A 151 -3.64 7.37 -0.81
C LEU A 151 -3.15 8.71 -1.37
N ASP A 152 -4.01 9.44 -2.08
CA ASP A 152 -3.70 10.78 -2.59
C ASP A 152 -3.43 11.77 -1.44
N ASP A 153 -4.23 11.75 -0.36
CA ASP A 153 -3.99 12.59 0.83
C ASP A 153 -2.67 12.21 1.53
N LEU A 154 -2.36 10.93 1.64
CA LEU A 154 -1.09 10.44 2.20
C LEU A 154 0.10 10.87 1.34
N GLU A 155 -0.02 10.81 0.02
CA GLU A 155 1.03 11.20 -0.91
C GLU A 155 1.23 12.72 -0.89
N ALA A 156 0.16 13.52 -0.86
CA ALA A 156 0.24 14.97 -0.68
C ALA A 156 0.93 15.33 0.65
N ARG A 157 0.55 14.67 1.76
CA ARG A 157 1.20 14.86 3.07
C ARG A 157 2.67 14.47 3.08
N ARG A 158 3.07 13.46 2.30
CA ARG A 158 4.48 13.09 2.13
C ARG A 158 5.25 14.12 1.29
N GLN A 159 4.62 14.69 0.27
CA GLN A 159 5.21 15.75 -0.55
C GLN A 159 5.44 17.02 0.26
N ASP A 160 4.48 17.41 1.08
CA ASP A 160 4.59 18.57 1.97
C ASP A 160 5.36 18.26 3.27
N SER A 161 5.84 17.04 3.45
CA SER A 161 6.48 16.63 4.70
C SER A 161 7.83 17.33 4.86
N PRO A 162 8.10 17.97 6.03
CA PRO A 162 9.40 18.55 6.33
C PRO A 162 10.52 17.50 6.38
N LEU A 163 10.18 16.20 6.32
CA LEU A 163 11.11 15.10 6.15
C LEU A 163 11.87 15.15 4.81
N GLN A 164 11.28 15.70 3.74
CA GLN A 164 12.01 15.88 2.46
C GLN A 164 13.12 16.92 2.57
N ALA A 165 12.94 17.93 3.43
CA ALA A 165 13.95 18.94 3.70
C ALA A 165 15.00 18.48 4.73
N LEU A 166 14.85 17.30 5.34
CA LEU A 166 15.76 16.80 6.36
C LEU A 166 17.18 16.55 5.81
N PRO A 167 17.38 15.90 4.65
CA PRO A 167 18.70 15.69 4.07
C PRO A 167 19.42 17.01 3.78
N GLU A 168 18.72 17.99 3.20
CA GLU A 168 19.29 19.32 2.95
C GLU A 168 19.67 20.03 4.24
N ARG A 169 18.84 19.94 5.27
CA ARG A 169 19.15 20.51 6.60
C ARG A 169 20.34 19.82 7.24
N VAL A 170 20.43 18.49 7.15
CA VAL A 170 21.58 17.73 7.66
C VAL A 170 22.85 18.12 6.92
N GLN A 171 22.80 18.25 5.60
CA GLN A 171 23.93 18.72 4.80
C GLN A 171 24.36 20.14 5.19
N ALA A 172 23.41 21.07 5.30
CA ALA A 172 23.69 22.44 5.72
C ALA A 172 24.27 22.51 7.14
N LEU A 173 23.84 21.64 8.06
CA LEU A 173 24.45 21.52 9.38
C LEU A 173 25.88 20.96 9.28
N SER A 174 26.11 19.95 8.45
CA SER A 174 27.44 19.38 8.22
C SER A 174 28.41 20.44 7.70
N ASP A 175 28.01 21.16 6.64
CA ASP A 175 28.83 22.23 6.04
C ASP A 175 29.15 23.33 7.07
N ARG A 176 28.19 23.67 7.92
CA ARG A 176 28.38 24.65 8.98
C ARG A 176 29.34 24.16 10.07
N VAL A 177 29.28 22.88 10.43
CA VAL A 177 30.21 22.26 11.37
C VAL A 177 31.63 22.27 10.79
N ASP A 178 31.79 21.92 9.52
CA ASP A 178 33.10 21.95 8.84
C ASP A 178 33.66 23.37 8.76
N GLN A 179 32.81 24.35 8.45
CA GLN A 179 33.21 25.76 8.44
C GLN A 179 33.61 26.26 9.82
N LEU A 180 32.88 25.88 10.88
CA LEU A 180 33.25 26.20 12.25
C LEU A 180 34.59 25.55 12.62
N SER A 181 34.76 24.26 12.30
CA SER A 181 36.00 23.52 12.56
C SER A 181 37.19 24.20 11.90
N SER A 182 37.09 24.54 10.60
CA SER A 182 38.13 25.27 9.88
C SER A 182 38.39 26.66 10.50
N SER A 183 37.36 27.39 10.91
CA SER A 183 37.53 28.69 11.55
C SER A 183 38.25 28.60 12.90
N VAL A 184 38.00 27.54 13.67
CA VAL A 184 38.67 27.27 14.94
C VAL A 184 40.13 26.93 14.69
N ASP A 185 40.42 26.07 13.70
CA ASP A 185 41.78 25.70 13.32
C ASP A 185 42.62 26.92 12.90
N VAL A 186 42.05 27.80 12.08
CA VAL A 186 42.71 29.06 11.68
C VAL A 186 42.95 29.99 12.87
N ARG A 187 42.00 30.11 13.79
CA ARG A 187 42.18 30.93 15.01
C ARG A 187 43.24 30.33 15.93
N PHE A 188 43.28 29.01 16.04
CA PHE A 188 44.26 28.30 16.84
C PHE A 188 45.68 28.47 16.29
N SER A 189 45.87 28.25 14.98
CA SER A 189 47.17 28.49 14.33
C SER A 189 47.62 29.95 14.46
N THR A 190 46.71 30.90 14.25
CA THR A 190 47.00 32.33 14.46
C THR A 190 47.39 32.64 15.91
N ALA A 191 46.73 32.01 16.89
CA ALA A 191 47.07 32.19 18.30
C ALA A 191 48.45 31.61 18.63
N GLN A 192 48.77 30.44 18.07
CA GLN A 192 50.07 29.79 18.23
C GLN A 192 51.21 30.61 17.60
N GLU A 193 51.00 31.20 16.43
CA GLU A 193 51.97 32.12 15.80
C GLU A 193 52.22 33.36 16.66
N LYS A 194 51.16 33.93 17.25
CA LYS A 194 51.29 35.08 18.17
C LYS A 194 52.05 34.72 19.44
N GLU A 195 51.81 33.53 19.99
CA GLU A 195 52.56 33.02 21.16
C GLU A 195 54.05 32.92 20.84
N GLN A 196 54.42 32.28 19.72
CA GLN A 196 55.81 32.16 19.29
C GLN A 196 56.47 33.53 19.04
N SER A 197 55.72 34.49 18.48
CA SER A 197 56.19 35.87 18.27
C SER A 197 56.43 36.60 19.61
N LEU A 198 55.53 36.42 20.58
CA LEU A 198 55.69 36.98 21.93
C LEU A 198 56.89 36.36 22.66
N GLU A 199 57.07 35.05 22.58
CA GLU A 199 58.24 34.36 23.14
C GLU A 199 59.55 34.86 22.54
N ALA A 200 59.60 35.01 21.21
CA ALA A 200 60.76 35.55 20.51
C ALA A 200 61.06 37.00 20.96
N SER A 201 60.02 37.83 21.08
CA SER A 201 60.14 39.23 21.54
C SER A 201 60.62 39.31 23.00
N ILE A 202 60.14 38.43 23.88
CA ILE A 202 60.59 38.35 25.27
C ILE A 202 62.07 37.96 25.33
N GLU A 203 62.50 37.00 24.51
CA GLU A 203 63.90 36.58 24.45
C GLU A 203 64.81 37.69 23.92
N GLU A 204 64.37 38.45 22.91
CA GLU A 204 65.11 39.61 22.41
C GLU A 204 65.25 40.70 23.49
N VAL A 205 64.16 41.05 24.19
CA VAL A 205 64.20 42.02 25.30
C VAL A 205 65.12 41.53 26.42
N ARG A 206 65.13 40.23 26.73
CA ARG A 206 66.03 39.62 27.72
C ARG A 206 67.50 39.79 27.30
N LYS A 207 67.84 39.52 26.03
CA LYS A 207 69.19 39.73 25.48
C LYS A 207 69.62 41.20 25.54
N LEU A 208 68.76 42.13 25.13
CA LEU A 208 69.03 43.57 25.19
C LEU A 208 69.27 44.05 26.63
N ARG A 209 68.49 43.56 27.61
CA ARG A 209 68.72 43.86 29.03
C ARG A 209 70.03 43.27 29.55
N ALA A 210 70.38 42.05 29.16
CA ALA A 210 71.65 41.44 29.55
C ALA A 210 72.84 42.26 29.04
N SER A 211 72.82 42.68 27.78
CA SER A 211 73.86 43.54 27.19
C SER A 211 73.96 44.92 27.88
N GLN A 212 72.83 45.56 28.21
CA GLN A 212 72.83 46.81 28.97
C GLN A 212 73.40 46.66 30.38
N LYS A 213 73.12 45.54 31.04
CA LYS A 213 73.66 45.25 32.38
C LYS A 213 75.18 45.08 32.35
N THR A 214 75.71 44.40 31.33
CA THR A 214 77.16 44.25 31.11
C THR A 214 77.83 45.60 30.81
N ALA A 215 77.21 46.45 29.98
CA ALA A 215 77.72 47.79 29.67
C ALA A 215 77.70 48.73 30.90
N ALA A 216 76.67 48.65 31.74
CA ALA A 216 76.58 49.42 32.98
C ALA A 216 77.58 48.95 34.06
N GLN A 217 77.99 47.67 34.05
CA GLN A 217 79.00 47.14 34.96
C GLN A 217 80.44 47.60 34.58
N GLN A 218 80.66 48.01 33.34
CA GLN A 218 81.96 48.43 32.83
C GLN A 218 82.21 49.94 32.94
N SER A 219 81.24 50.70 33.47
CA SER A 219 81.34 52.14 33.74
C SER A 219 80.78 52.45 35.13
N GLN A 220 81.60 52.34 36.18
CA GLN A 220 81.21 52.84 37.51
C GLN A 220 82.34 53.65 38.16
N PRO A 221 82.21 54.98 38.29
CA PRO A 221 82.77 55.70 39.41
C PRO A 221 81.83 55.56 40.61
N SER A 222 82.41 55.24 41.76
CA SER A 222 81.72 55.14 43.04
C SER A 222 81.08 56.47 43.45
N ARG A 223 79.75 56.53 43.54
CA ARG A 223 79.05 57.51 44.36
C ARG A 223 78.03 56.83 45.27
N GLN A 224 78.41 56.74 46.55
CA GLN A 224 77.47 56.63 47.66
C GLN A 224 76.53 57.84 47.65
N ARG A 225 75.22 57.62 47.55
CA ARG A 225 74.28 57.98 48.64
C ARG A 225 72.83 57.59 48.36
N GLN A 226 72.31 56.84 49.33
CA GLN A 226 70.95 56.89 49.88
C GLN A 226 69.78 56.54 48.96
N THR A 227 69.49 55.23 48.91
CA THR A 227 68.18 54.70 48.56
C THR A 227 67.17 55.09 49.65
N ARG A 228 66.37 56.12 49.37
CA ARG A 228 65.10 56.32 50.04
C ARG A 228 64.19 55.17 49.58
N ARG A 229 63.90 54.22 50.49
CA ARG A 229 63.01 53.09 50.24
C ARG A 229 61.64 53.65 49.86
N ALA A 230 61.26 53.55 48.59
CA ALA A 230 59.88 53.74 48.18
C ALA A 230 59.03 52.67 48.89
N PRO A 231 57.83 53.02 49.38
CA PRO A 231 56.95 52.03 49.99
C PRO A 231 56.64 50.95 48.94
N GLU A 232 56.88 49.70 49.32
CA GLU A 232 56.46 48.52 48.57
C GLU A 232 54.94 48.58 48.45
N PRO A 233 54.37 48.52 47.23
CA PRO A 233 52.93 48.52 47.07
C PRO A 233 52.32 47.36 47.89
N PRO A 234 51.17 47.55 48.53
CA PRO A 234 50.56 46.51 49.34
C PRO A 234 50.34 45.26 48.48
N SER A 235 50.76 44.11 49.00
CA SER A 235 50.50 42.82 48.35
C SER A 235 48.99 42.68 48.13
N PRO A 236 48.54 42.21 46.96
CA PRO A 236 47.12 42.03 46.70
C PRO A 236 46.52 41.07 47.74
N PRO A 237 45.25 41.26 48.12
CA PRO A 237 44.58 40.34 49.03
C PRO A 237 44.64 38.92 48.46
N SER A 238 44.88 37.92 49.31
CA SER A 238 44.78 36.51 48.93
C SER A 238 43.33 36.03 49.04
N PRO A 239 42.80 35.27 48.07
CA PRO A 239 41.44 34.75 48.16
C PRO A 239 41.29 33.73 49.29
N PRO A 240 40.15 33.70 50.02
CA PRO A 240 39.88 32.72 51.07
C PRO A 240 39.41 31.36 50.53
N PHE A 241 39.69 31.08 49.25
CA PHE A 241 39.24 29.90 48.51
C PHE A 241 40.34 29.43 47.57
N SER A 242 40.35 28.14 47.26
CA SER A 242 41.21 27.58 46.23
C SER A 242 40.42 27.32 44.94
N VAL A 243 41.06 27.58 43.80
CA VAL A 243 40.50 27.32 42.48
C VAL A 243 41.06 25.99 41.97
N SER A 244 40.17 25.04 41.62
CA SER A 244 40.52 23.66 41.28
C SER A 244 40.33 23.30 39.81
N GLY A 245 39.70 24.17 39.01
CA GLY A 245 39.45 23.85 37.60
C GLY A 245 38.48 24.82 36.92
N VAL A 246 38.41 24.72 35.60
CA VAL A 246 37.38 25.35 34.75
C VAL A 246 36.52 24.26 34.13
N GLU A 247 35.21 24.40 34.20
CA GLU A 247 34.24 23.48 33.64
C GLU A 247 33.35 24.17 32.61
N LEU A 248 33.19 23.55 31.44
CA LEU A 248 32.34 24.07 30.37
C LEU A 248 30.98 23.38 30.40
N ARG A 249 29.89 24.15 30.60
CA ARG A 249 28.52 23.63 30.60
C ARG A 249 27.63 24.49 29.72
N GLY A 250 26.96 23.86 28.74
CA GLY A 250 26.05 24.57 27.85
C GLY A 250 26.70 25.73 27.07
N GLY A 251 28.01 25.64 26.80
CA GLY A 251 28.78 26.70 26.14
C GLY A 251 29.25 27.84 27.04
N GLN A 252 29.01 27.77 28.36
CA GLN A 252 29.49 28.75 29.34
C GLN A 252 30.56 28.12 30.25
N SER A 253 31.62 28.89 30.52
CA SER A 253 32.68 28.51 31.44
C SER A 253 32.27 28.80 32.88
N TYR A 254 32.54 27.85 33.76
CA TYR A 254 32.32 27.95 35.20
C TYR A 254 33.61 27.61 35.92
N LEU A 255 33.91 28.34 36.98
CA LEU A 255 35.07 28.11 37.83
C LEU A 255 34.71 27.16 38.97
N ALA A 256 35.46 26.08 39.14
CA ALA A 256 35.34 25.17 40.27
C ALA A 256 36.15 25.71 41.45
N VAL A 257 35.45 26.11 42.51
CA VAL A 257 36.04 26.77 43.67
C VAL A 257 35.70 26.00 44.95
N ALA A 258 36.71 25.71 45.77
CA ALA A 258 36.56 25.12 47.09
C ALA A 258 36.68 26.18 48.19
N SER A 259 35.80 26.12 49.19
CA SER A 259 35.87 27.04 50.33
C SER A 259 37.01 26.64 51.27
N GLY A 260 37.99 27.53 51.47
CA GLY A 260 39.18 27.28 52.29
C GLY A 260 40.39 26.73 51.52
N ASN A 261 41.51 26.56 52.23
CA ASN A 261 42.82 26.25 51.64
C ASN A 261 43.05 24.75 51.39
N ALA A 262 42.09 23.89 51.73
CA ALA A 262 42.21 22.43 51.65
C ALA A 262 40.99 21.86 50.91
N GLY A 263 41.09 21.73 49.59
CA GLY A 263 40.01 21.29 48.72
C GLY A 263 39.55 19.85 49.00
N ARG A 264 38.35 19.69 49.55
CA ARG A 264 37.58 18.45 49.47
C ARG A 264 36.60 18.57 48.31
N LEU A 265 36.38 17.48 47.56
CA LEU A 265 35.42 17.49 46.44
C LEU A 265 33.99 17.88 46.89
N SER A 266 33.64 17.60 48.14
CA SER A 266 32.34 17.97 48.72
C SER A 266 32.12 19.48 48.88
N ASP A 267 33.20 20.27 48.90
CA ASP A 267 33.16 21.71 49.15
C ASP A 267 33.34 22.53 47.85
N LEU A 268 33.37 21.84 46.70
CA LEU A 268 33.45 22.44 45.38
C LEU A 268 32.10 23.00 44.96
N ARG A 269 32.13 24.24 44.47
CA ARG A 269 31.00 24.88 43.80
C ARG A 269 31.42 25.49 42.49
N LEU A 270 30.48 25.56 41.57
CA LEU A 270 30.67 26.20 40.27
C LEU A 270 30.22 27.66 40.33
N VAL A 271 31.09 28.55 39.86
CA VAL A 271 30.86 30.00 39.85
C VAL A 271 31.06 30.49 38.42
N GLY A 272 30.03 31.08 37.83
CA GLY A 272 30.11 31.68 36.50
C GLY A 272 30.64 33.12 36.55
N GLU A 273 31.09 33.62 35.40
CA GLU A 273 31.43 35.04 35.25
C GLU A 273 30.27 35.94 35.70
N GLY A 274 30.60 37.03 36.41
CA GLY A 274 29.65 37.96 37.01
C GLY A 274 29.13 37.53 38.39
N GLN A 275 29.47 36.34 38.89
CA GLN A 275 29.03 35.88 40.22
C GLN A 275 30.05 36.21 41.33
N ASN A 276 29.56 36.23 42.58
CA ASN A 276 30.33 36.63 43.75
C ASN A 276 30.70 35.46 44.67
N ILE A 277 31.89 35.53 45.26
CA ILE A 277 32.42 34.64 46.29
C ILE A 277 32.77 35.49 47.52
N GLY A 278 31.80 35.72 48.39
CA GLY A 278 31.94 36.76 49.41
C GLY A 278 32.10 38.13 48.75
N SER A 279 33.18 38.84 49.06
CA SER A 279 33.51 40.15 48.44
C SER A 279 34.25 40.04 47.10
N TRP A 280 34.49 38.83 46.61
CA TRP A 280 35.22 38.58 45.36
C TRP A 280 34.26 38.43 44.20
N HIS A 281 34.29 39.36 43.25
CA HIS A 281 33.48 39.29 42.03
C HIS A 281 34.28 38.64 40.90
N LEU A 282 33.80 37.54 40.33
CA LEU A 282 34.46 36.88 39.21
C LEU A 282 34.22 37.68 37.93
N SER A 283 35.26 38.36 37.42
CA SER A 283 35.14 39.24 36.26
C SER A 283 35.44 38.54 34.93
N SER A 284 36.36 37.59 34.91
CA SER A 284 36.65 36.77 33.72
C SER A 284 37.28 35.43 34.09
N ILE A 285 37.00 34.41 33.29
CA ILE A 285 37.65 33.09 33.35
C ILE A 285 38.53 32.93 32.10
N ASP A 286 39.83 32.83 32.32
CA ASP A 286 40.81 32.41 31.33
C ASP A 286 41.22 30.96 31.64
N GLY A 287 41.53 30.15 30.62
CA GLY A 287 41.66 28.69 30.78
C GLY A 287 42.64 28.25 31.89
N HIS A 288 43.62 29.10 32.22
CA HIS A 288 44.64 28.84 33.24
C HIS A 288 44.57 29.79 34.45
N SER A 289 43.67 30.78 34.44
CA SER A 289 43.55 31.76 35.52
C SER A 289 42.18 32.43 35.56
N ALA A 290 41.74 32.83 36.75
CA ALA A 290 40.51 33.58 36.92
C ALA A 290 40.82 34.98 37.46
N ALA A 291 40.22 36.01 36.87
CA ALA A 291 40.33 37.38 37.37
C ALA A 291 39.16 37.68 38.30
N PHE A 292 39.48 38.20 39.48
CA PHE A 292 38.49 38.63 40.46
C PHE A 292 38.66 40.10 40.78
N THR A 293 37.56 40.79 41.00
CA THR A 293 37.56 42.17 41.49
C THR A 293 37.15 42.20 42.96
N ILE A 294 37.98 42.82 43.78
CA ILE A 294 37.73 43.08 45.21
C ILE A 294 38.15 44.51 45.54
N ASP A 295 37.26 45.29 46.15
CA ASP A 295 37.49 46.70 46.50
C ASP A 295 38.04 47.57 45.34
N GLY A 296 37.62 47.25 44.10
CA GLY A 296 38.06 47.92 42.88
C GLY A 296 39.44 47.49 42.35
N GLN A 297 40.11 46.55 43.02
CA GLN A 297 41.35 45.92 42.56
C GLN A 297 41.09 44.59 41.85
N THR A 298 41.76 44.37 40.72
CA THR A 298 41.72 43.09 40.01
C THR A 298 42.87 42.19 40.48
N VAL A 299 42.52 41.00 40.94
CA VAL A 299 43.45 39.96 41.41
C VAL A 299 43.28 38.74 40.50
N VAL A 300 44.39 38.30 39.90
CA VAL A 300 44.43 37.10 39.06
C VAL A 300 44.82 35.92 39.92
N VAL A 301 43.97 34.88 39.93
CA VAL A 301 44.16 33.66 40.70
C VAL A 301 44.40 32.50 39.72
N PRO A 302 45.51 31.75 39.84
CA PRO A 302 45.77 30.61 38.97
C PRO A 302 44.78 29.47 39.25
N VAL A 303 44.46 28.71 38.21
CA VAL A 303 43.70 27.46 38.32
C VAL A 303 44.70 26.32 38.59
N HIS A 304 44.47 25.54 39.65
CA HIS A 304 45.35 24.43 40.06
C HIS A 304 44.79 23.06 39.66
#